data_AF-A9XNR5-F1
#
_entry.id   AF-A9XNR5-F1
#
_cell.length_a   1.000
_cell.length_b   1.000
_cell.length_c   1.000
_cell.angle_alpha   90.00
_cell.angle_beta   90.00
_cell.angle_gamma   90.00
#
_symmetry.space_group_name_H-M   'P 1'
#
loop_
_entity.id
_entity.type
_entity.pdbx_description
1 polymer ?
#
loop_
_entity_poly.entity_id
_entity_poly.type
_entity_poly.pdbx_seq_one_letter_code
_entity_poly.pdbx_strand_id
1 'polypeptide(L)'
;MGLTTTSLLNAEKFPVIVPNSLFSSQVIVNKSRAEWRAMVTKIPLHSDDLDKIPQVTNDIKNMLKIHPKVFLGKEVPYCYLSHVENLYAEVTLGCNLTRMSKDELYSVQQE
;
A
#
# COMPACT_ATOMS: atom_id res chain seq x y z
N MET A 1 27.70 -3.71 9.29
CA MET A 1 27.14 -4.26 10.54
C MET A 1 28.30 -4.55 11.48
N GLY A 2 28.21 -4.14 12.74
CA GLY A 2 29.26 -4.39 13.73
C GLY A 2 28.93 -5.59 14.62
N LEU A 3 29.89 -5.97 15.48
CA LEU A 3 29.74 -7.11 16.39
C LEU A 3 28.67 -6.86 17.46
N THR A 4 28.68 -5.69 18.09
CA THR A 4 27.76 -5.32 19.19
C THR A 4 26.66 -4.35 18.77
N THR A 5 26.92 -3.55 17.73
CA THR A 5 25.99 -2.52 17.24
C THR A 5 25.92 -2.51 15.72
N THR A 6 24.76 -2.15 15.19
CA THR A 6 24.54 -1.92 13.77
C THR A 6 24.14 -0.47 13.54
N SER A 7 24.85 0.21 12.63
CA SER A 7 24.48 1.55 12.18
C SER A 7 23.48 1.45 11.02
N LEU A 8 22.36 2.15 11.14
CA LEU A 8 21.32 2.30 10.12
C LEU A 8 21.21 3.77 9.73
N LEU A 9 20.62 4.05 8.57
CA LEU A 9 20.27 5.41 8.16
C LEU A 9 18.76 5.60 8.30
N ASN A 10 18.31 6.61 9.03
CA ASN A 10 16.89 6.89 9.20
C ASN A 10 16.29 7.61 7.97
N ALA A 11 15.00 7.90 8.00
CA ALA A 11 14.30 8.58 6.90
C ALA A 11 14.82 10.01 6.64
N GLU A 12 15.33 10.68 7.67
CA GLU A 12 15.93 12.02 7.61
C GLU A 12 17.41 11.99 7.19
N LYS A 13 17.95 10.81 6.87
CA LYS A 13 19.34 10.56 6.49
C LYS A 13 20.36 10.74 7.63
N PHE A 14 19.93 10.63 8.88
CA PHE A 14 20.82 10.57 10.04
C PHE A 14 21.24 9.14 10.38
N PRO A 15 22.50 8.92 10.80
CA PRO A 15 22.96 7.61 11.26
C PRO A 15 22.39 7.30 12.66
N VAL A 16 21.78 6.13 12.80
CA VAL A 16 21.22 5.61 14.06
C VAL A 16 21.98 4.34 14.43
N ILE A 17 22.53 4.32 15.65
CA ILE A 17 23.27 3.16 16.17
C ILE A 17 22.32 2.30 17.00
N VAL A 18 22.13 1.05 16.59
CA VAL A 18 21.20 0.10 17.22
C VAL A 18 22.00 -1.04 17.85
N PRO A 19 21.86 -1.33 19.15
CA PRO A 19 22.44 -2.51 19.79
C PRO A 19 21.90 -3.80 19.17
N ASN A 20 22.79 -4.76 18.88
CA ASN A 20 22.40 -5.99 18.20
C ASN A 20 21.45 -6.87 19.04
N SER A 21 21.46 -6.72 20.36
CA SER A 21 20.53 -7.41 21.27
C SER A 21 19.06 -7.09 20.96
N LEU A 22 18.75 -5.91 20.42
CA LEU A 22 17.37 -5.53 20.07
C LEU A 22 16.83 -6.40 18.92
N PHE A 23 17.69 -6.81 17.99
CA PHE A 23 17.30 -7.67 16.86
C PHE A 23 16.91 -9.09 17.28
N SER A 24 17.28 -9.54 18.48
CA SER A 24 16.87 -10.83 19.02
C SER A 24 15.51 -10.79 19.72
N SER A 25 15.12 -9.61 20.23
CA SER A 25 13.90 -9.45 21.04
C SER A 25 12.72 -8.80 20.30
N GLN A 26 12.95 -8.26 19.10
CA GLN A 26 11.94 -7.48 18.37
C GLN A 26 11.72 -8.01 16.96
N VAL A 27 10.52 -7.77 16.43
CA VAL A 27 10.17 -8.10 15.05
C VAL A 27 10.88 -7.14 14.09
N ILE A 28 11.56 -7.68 13.10
CA ILE A 28 12.31 -6.91 12.10
C ILE A 28 11.56 -6.96 10.77
N VAL A 29 11.14 -5.80 10.27
CA VAL A 29 10.46 -5.68 8.97
C VAL A 29 11.48 -5.34 7.87
N ASN A 30 11.84 -6.34 7.05
CA ASN A 30 12.76 -6.14 5.92
C ASN A 30 12.02 -5.73 4.65
N LYS A 31 11.83 -4.41 4.48
CA LYS A 31 11.12 -3.81 3.34
C LYS A 31 11.81 -4.04 1.97
N SER A 32 13.14 -4.25 1.96
CA SER A 32 13.91 -4.40 0.71
C SER A 32 13.79 -5.78 0.08
N ARG A 33 13.36 -6.79 0.85
CA ARG A 33 13.14 -8.16 0.36
C ARG A 33 11.72 -8.42 -0.14
N ALA A 34 10.87 -7.40 -0.20
CA ALA A 34 9.50 -7.55 -0.68
C ALA A 34 9.45 -7.86 -2.19
N GLU A 35 8.77 -8.95 -2.56
CA GLU A 35 8.57 -9.39 -3.96
C GLU A 35 7.39 -8.68 -4.64
N TRP A 36 6.46 -8.19 -3.83
CA TRP A 36 5.29 -7.39 -4.23
C TRP A 36 4.98 -6.42 -3.10
N ARG A 37 4.21 -5.37 -3.39
CA ARG A 37 3.82 -4.36 -2.42
C ARG A 37 2.30 -4.20 -2.45
N ALA A 38 1.66 -4.13 -1.30
CA ALA A 38 0.26 -3.75 -1.23
C ALA A 38 0.12 -2.23 -1.25
N MET A 39 -0.85 -1.73 -2.02
CA MET A 39 -1.32 -0.36 -1.99
C MET A 39 -2.79 -0.37 -1.57
N VAL A 40 -3.15 0.51 -0.63
CA VAL A 40 -4.53 0.71 -0.20
C VAL A 40 -4.81 2.20 -0.14
N THR A 41 -5.88 2.63 -0.80
CA THR A 41 -6.30 4.03 -0.88
C THR A 41 -7.76 4.13 -0.51
N LYS A 42 -8.11 5.21 0.20
CA LYS A 42 -9.47 5.54 0.60
C LYS A 42 -9.89 6.79 -0.15
N ILE A 43 -11.00 6.71 -0.87
CA ILE A 43 -11.54 7.82 -1.65
C ILE A 43 -12.89 8.22 -1.05
N PRO A 44 -13.01 9.44 -0.48
CA PRO A 44 -14.30 9.97 -0.08
C PRO A 44 -15.08 10.45 -1.31
N LEU A 45 -16.35 10.12 -1.36
CA LEU A 45 -17.33 10.46 -2.39
C LEU A 45 -18.53 11.13 -1.73
N HIS A 46 -19.30 11.93 -2.46
CA HIS A 46 -20.54 12.51 -1.93
C HIS A 46 -21.61 11.42 -1.79
N SER A 47 -22.44 11.49 -0.74
CA SER A 47 -23.45 10.47 -0.43
C SER A 47 -24.61 10.41 -1.44
N ASP A 48 -24.84 11.47 -2.20
CA ASP A 48 -25.95 11.56 -3.16
C ASP A 48 -25.83 10.57 -4.33
N ASP A 49 -24.64 10.01 -4.57
CA ASP A 49 -24.33 9.08 -5.67
C ASP A 49 -24.21 7.61 -5.23
N LEU A 50 -24.78 7.24 -4.08
CA LEU A 50 -24.72 5.87 -3.53
C LEU A 50 -25.16 4.79 -4.52
N ASP A 51 -26.18 5.06 -5.34
CA ASP A 51 -26.71 4.12 -6.34
C ASP A 51 -25.70 3.76 -7.44
N LYS A 52 -24.74 4.66 -7.71
CA LYS A 52 -23.70 4.47 -8.73
C LYS A 52 -22.46 3.76 -8.20
N ILE A 53 -22.29 3.68 -6.88
CA ILE A 53 -21.11 3.07 -6.24
C ILE A 53 -20.86 1.63 -6.70
N PRO A 54 -21.87 0.73 -6.83
CA PRO A 54 -21.62 -0.63 -7.31
C PRO A 54 -21.01 -0.65 -8.72
N GLN A 55 -21.46 0.22 -9.63
CA GLN A 55 -20.94 0.33 -10.98
C GLN A 55 -19.49 0.83 -10.97
N VAL A 56 -19.24 1.95 -10.30
CA VAL A 56 -17.90 2.55 -10.19
C VAL A 56 -16.90 1.57 -9.55
N THR A 57 -17.33 0.87 -8.50
CA THR A 57 -16.52 -0.14 -7.81
C THR A 57 -16.11 -1.28 -8.76
N ASN A 58 -17.02 -1.73 -9.62
CA ASN A 58 -16.73 -2.78 -10.59
C ASN A 58 -15.78 -2.30 -11.70
N ASP A 59 -15.98 -1.07 -12.18
CA ASP A 59 -15.13 -0.46 -13.20
C ASP A 59 -13.69 -0.28 -12.68
N ILE A 60 -13.52 0.21 -11.45
CA ILE A 60 -12.21 0.32 -10.79
C ILE A 60 -11.56 -1.06 -10.64
N LYS A 61 -12.31 -2.08 -10.20
CA LYS A 61 -11.77 -3.46 -10.11
C LYS A 61 -11.28 -3.97 -11.46
N ASN A 62 -12.02 -3.71 -12.53
CA ASN A 62 -11.64 -4.16 -13.88
C ASN A 62 -10.41 -3.41 -14.39
N MET A 63 -10.36 -2.09 -14.20
CA MET A 63 -9.19 -1.28 -14.51
C MET A 63 -7.93 -1.80 -13.78
N LEU A 64 -8.02 -2.05 -12.46
CA LEU A 64 -6.89 -2.55 -11.68
C LEU A 64 -6.43 -3.95 -12.14
N LYS A 65 -7.35 -4.82 -12.59
CA LYS A 65 -7.00 -6.15 -13.10
C LYS A 65 -6.25 -6.10 -14.43
N ILE A 66 -6.54 -5.12 -15.27
CA ILE A 66 -5.92 -4.95 -16.59
C ILE A 66 -4.56 -4.25 -16.46
N HIS A 67 -4.34 -3.52 -15.37
CA HIS A 67 -3.14 -2.72 -15.19
C HIS A 67 -1.86 -3.60 -15.10
N PRO A 68 -0.83 -3.35 -15.95
CA PRO A 68 0.30 -4.26 -16.13
C PRO A 68 1.21 -4.38 -14.90
N LYS A 69 1.19 -3.38 -14.01
CA LYS A 69 2.01 -3.37 -12.78
C LYS A 69 1.30 -3.98 -11.56
N VAL A 70 0.08 -4.46 -11.73
CA VAL A 70 -0.69 -5.13 -10.68
C VAL A 70 -0.33 -6.62 -10.65
N PHE A 71 -0.03 -7.12 -9.45
CA PHE A 71 0.32 -8.50 -9.19
C PHE A 71 -0.91 -9.30 -8.78
N LEU A 72 -1.36 -10.21 -9.65
CA LEU A 72 -2.56 -11.04 -9.44
C LEU A 72 -2.28 -12.41 -8.80
N GLY A 73 -1.02 -12.73 -8.49
CA GLY A 73 -0.63 -14.09 -8.10
C GLY A 73 -0.96 -14.50 -6.65
N LYS A 74 -1.35 -13.54 -5.78
CA LYS A 74 -1.69 -13.79 -4.36
C LYS A 74 -3.14 -13.43 -4.06
N GLU A 75 -3.46 -12.14 -4.20
CA GLU A 75 -4.79 -11.59 -3.95
C GLU A 75 -5.22 -10.75 -5.14
N VAL A 76 -6.53 -10.76 -5.41
CA VAL A 76 -7.13 -9.94 -6.45
C VAL A 76 -7.36 -8.51 -5.95
N PRO A 77 -7.30 -7.51 -6.84
CA PRO A 77 -7.67 -6.15 -6.50
C PRO A 77 -9.10 -6.09 -5.96
N TYR A 78 -9.28 -5.34 -4.89
CA TYR A 78 -10.58 -5.13 -4.27
C TYR A 78 -10.91 -3.64 -4.22
N CYS A 79 -12.20 -3.38 -4.21
CA CYS A 79 -12.79 -2.06 -4.07
C CYS A 79 -14.14 -2.28 -3.39
N TYR A 80 -14.40 -1.59 -2.30
CA TYR A 80 -15.66 -1.71 -1.56
C TYR A 80 -15.96 -0.43 -0.78
N LEU A 81 -17.23 -0.23 -0.49
CA LEU A 81 -17.72 0.86 0.37
C LEU A 81 -17.37 0.53 1.82
N SER A 82 -16.44 1.28 2.42
CA SER A 82 -15.94 1.06 3.78
C SER A 82 -16.73 1.82 4.84
N HIS A 83 -17.16 3.04 4.53
CA HIS A 83 -17.86 3.91 5.47
C HIS A 83 -18.96 4.72 4.77
N VAL A 84 -20.04 5.01 5.47
CA VAL A 84 -21.14 5.86 4.95
C VAL A 84 -21.57 6.80 6.07
N GLU A 85 -21.56 8.10 5.75
CA GLU A 85 -22.12 9.18 6.57
C GLU A 85 -23.15 9.97 5.76
N ASN A 86 -23.82 10.92 6.44
CA ASN A 86 -24.90 11.72 5.85
C ASN A 86 -24.50 12.55 4.63
N LEU A 87 -23.21 12.92 4.49
CA LEU A 87 -22.72 13.81 3.43
C LEU A 87 -21.64 13.15 2.57
N TYR A 88 -21.07 12.03 3.00
CA TYR A 88 -20.03 11.36 2.26
C TYR A 88 -20.02 9.85 2.49
N ALA A 89 -19.54 9.15 1.47
CA ALA A 89 -19.28 7.72 1.43
C ALA A 89 -17.78 7.51 1.21
N GLU A 90 -17.15 6.58 1.93
CA GLU A 90 -15.74 6.22 1.73
C GLU A 90 -15.65 4.90 0.97
N VAL A 91 -14.95 4.91 -0.16
CA VAL A 91 -14.62 3.70 -0.91
C VAL A 91 -13.15 3.36 -0.66
N THR A 92 -12.90 2.16 -0.16
CA THR A 92 -11.54 1.64 0.00
C THR A 92 -11.21 0.74 -1.17
N LEU A 93 -10.13 1.06 -1.88
CA LEU A 93 -9.57 0.23 -2.93
C LEU A 93 -8.17 -0.25 -2.55
N GLY A 94 -7.85 -1.48 -2.92
CA GLY A 94 -6.56 -2.08 -2.65
C GLY A 94 -6.13 -3.02 -3.76
N CYS A 95 -4.84 -2.99 -4.06
CA CYS A 95 -4.22 -3.88 -5.03
C CYS A 95 -2.80 -4.23 -4.62
N ASN A 96 -2.31 -5.36 -5.14
CA ASN A 96 -0.92 -5.71 -5.04
C ASN A 96 -0.19 -5.23 -6.29
N LEU A 97 0.97 -4.62 -6.08
CA LEU A 97 1.86 -4.13 -7.12
C LEU A 97 3.09 -5.03 -7.20
N THR A 98 3.63 -5.19 -8.39
CA THR A 98 4.88 -5.92 -8.60
C THR A 98 6.06 -5.21 -7.93
N ARG A 99 7.19 -5.92 -7.76
CA ARG A 99 8.41 -5.29 -7.26
C ARG A 99 8.87 -4.18 -8.21
N MET A 100 8.92 -2.96 -7.69
CA MET A 100 9.37 -1.77 -8.40
C MET A 100 10.18 -0.84 -7.49
N SER A 101 10.84 0.15 -8.09
CA SER A 101 11.56 1.19 -7.36
C SER A 101 10.62 2.06 -6.53
N LYS A 102 11.17 2.92 -5.67
CA LYS A 102 10.34 3.81 -4.83
C LYS A 102 9.66 4.89 -5.68
N ASP A 103 10.38 5.42 -6.67
CA ASP A 103 9.87 6.49 -7.54
C ASP A 103 8.76 5.98 -8.46
N GLU A 104 8.95 4.80 -9.06
CA GLU A 104 7.92 4.14 -9.86
C GLU A 104 6.66 3.83 -9.06
N LEU A 105 6.81 3.45 -7.78
CA LEU A 105 5.66 3.22 -6.90
C LEU A 105 4.83 4.49 -6.75
N TYR A 106 5.47 5.63 -6.51
CA TYR A 106 4.76 6.90 -6.38
C TYR A 106 4.06 7.31 -7.67
N SER A 107 4.70 7.08 -8.83
CA SER A 107 4.05 7.34 -10.12
C SER A 107 2.82 6.46 -10.33
N VAL A 108 2.89 5.17 -10.01
CA VAL A 108 1.77 4.22 -10.16
C VAL A 108 0.67 4.48 -9.15
N GLN A 109 1.00 5.01 -7.97
CA GLN A 109 0.01 5.39 -6.98
C GLN A 109 -0.76 6.66 -7.38
N GLN A 110 -0.14 7.54 -8.15
CA GLN A 110 -0.76 8.78 -8.61
C GLN A 110 -1.57 8.59 -9.89
N GLU A 111 -1.15 7.66 -10.76
CA GLU A 111 -1.88 7.21 -11.95
C GLU A 111 -3.23 6.57 -11.59
#